data_AF-A0A4Q5S7U2-F1
#
_entry.id   AF-A0A4Q5S7U2-F1
#
_cell.length_a   1.000
_cell.length_b   1.000
_cell.length_c   1.000
_cell.angle_alpha   90.00
_cell.angle_beta   90.00
_cell.angle_gamma   90.00
#
_symmetry.space_group_name_H-M   'P 1'
#
loop_
_entity.id
_entity.type
_entity.pdbx_description
1 polymer ?
#
loop_
_entity_poly.entity_id
_entity_poly.type
_entity_poly.pdbx_seq_one_letter_code
_entity_poly.pdbx_strand_id
1 'polypeptide(L)'
;MSTPDFPNGFESWQRTHFEVVEVLVYIRGLDDANQPKGYAEAVDQSATPELYKLALDLTNKYEQETQGKVRERSLFDDIEEFVHDELNK
;
A
#
# COMPACT_ATOMS: atom_id res chain seq x y z
N MET A 1 -22.50 -11.44 -3.76
CA MET A 1 -21.23 -10.79 -3.37
C MET A 1 -21.33 -10.50 -1.89
N SER A 2 -20.40 -10.99 -1.09
CA SER A 2 -20.36 -10.68 0.35
C SER A 2 -20.08 -9.20 0.53
N THR A 3 -20.72 -8.57 1.51
CA THR A 3 -20.39 -7.20 1.89
C THR A 3 -18.92 -7.17 2.33
N PRO A 4 -18.07 -6.27 1.79
CA PRO A 4 -16.70 -6.14 2.26
C PRO A 4 -16.68 -5.78 3.74
N ASP A 5 -15.82 -6.47 4.49
CA ASP A 5 -15.64 -6.24 5.93
C ASP A 5 -14.59 -5.14 6.16
N PHE A 6 -14.97 -4.11 6.92
CA PHE A 6 -14.13 -2.97 7.24
C PHE A 6 -13.97 -2.89 8.77
N PRO A 7 -12.98 -3.60 9.34
CA PRO A 7 -12.88 -3.79 10.79
C PRO A 7 -12.72 -2.49 11.59
N ASN A 8 -12.12 -1.45 11.00
CA ASN A 8 -12.02 -0.11 11.59
C ASN A 8 -12.94 0.92 10.90
N GLY A 9 -13.87 0.46 10.06
CA GLY A 9 -14.77 1.31 9.28
C GLY A 9 -14.20 1.74 7.92
N PHE A 10 -15.11 2.07 7.01
CA PHE A 10 -14.76 2.40 5.62
C PHE A 10 -13.85 3.63 5.49
N GLU A 11 -14.05 4.65 6.33
CA GLU A 11 -13.19 5.85 6.30
C GLU A 11 -11.75 5.53 6.69
N SER A 12 -11.54 4.66 7.70
CA SER A 12 -10.19 4.16 8.05
C SER A 12 -9.60 3.42 6.86
N TRP A 13 -10.35 2.47 6.31
CA TRP A 13 -9.91 1.67 5.18
C TRP A 13 -9.51 2.53 3.98
N GLN A 14 -10.28 3.57 3.63
CA GLN A 14 -9.96 4.47 2.52
C GLN A 14 -8.66 5.24 2.77
N ARG A 15 -8.43 5.73 3.98
CA ARG A 15 -7.19 6.41 4.35
C ARG A 15 -6.02 5.45 4.29
N THR A 16 -6.15 4.27 4.90
CA THR A 16 -5.13 3.20 4.84
C THR A 16 -4.79 2.85 3.39
N HIS A 17 -5.80 2.68 2.53
CA HIS A 17 -5.59 2.34 1.13
C HIS A 17 -4.80 3.42 0.38
N PHE A 18 -5.15 4.69 0.62
CA PHE A 18 -4.43 5.82 0.05
C PHE A 18 -2.96 5.80 0.44
N GLU A 19 -2.65 5.66 1.73
CA GLU A 19 -1.26 5.66 2.21
C GLU A 19 -0.48 4.44 1.69
N VAL A 20 -1.10 3.25 1.64
CA VAL A 20 -0.47 2.04 1.06
C VAL A 20 -0.07 2.28 -0.40
N VAL A 21 -0.95 2.90 -1.19
CA VAL A 21 -0.66 3.22 -2.60
C VAL A 21 0.47 4.24 -2.70
N GLU A 22 0.46 5.30 -1.89
CA GLU A 22 1.54 6.30 -1.87
C GLU A 22 2.89 5.66 -1.55
N VAL A 23 2.95 4.77 -0.55
CA VAL A 23 4.19 4.04 -0.19
C VAL A 23 4.65 3.13 -1.33
N LEU A 24 3.76 2.38 -1.97
CA LEU A 24 4.11 1.52 -3.10
C LEU A 24 4.65 2.32 -4.29
N VAL A 25 4.07 3.49 -4.57
CA VAL A 25 4.55 4.40 -5.61
C VAL A 25 5.92 4.99 -5.24
N TYR A 26 6.10 5.36 -3.98
CA TYR A 26 7.37 5.88 -3.46
C TYR A 26 8.50 4.84 -3.61
N ILE A 27 8.28 3.60 -3.15
CA ILE A 27 9.26 2.50 -3.26
C ILE A 27 9.61 2.23 -4.72
N ARG A 28 8.60 2.15 -5.61
CA ARG A 28 8.84 1.97 -7.05
C ARG A 28 9.68 3.11 -7.64
N GLY A 29 9.45 4.34 -7.20
CA GLY A 29 10.25 5.50 -7.62
C GLY A 29 11.72 5.40 -7.19
N LEU A 30 11.99 4.86 -6.00
CA LEU A 30 13.35 4.60 -5.51
C LEU A 30 14.05 3.49 -6.32
N ASP A 31 13.32 2.42 -6.68
CA ASP A 31 13.86 1.34 -7.52
C ASP A 31 14.17 1.82 -8.94
N ASP A 32 13.27 2.61 -9.54
CA ASP A 32 13.47 3.18 -10.88
C ASP A 32 14.62 4.20 -10.90
N ALA A 33 14.87 4.94 -9.82
CA ALA A 33 16.05 5.82 -9.71
C ALA A 33 17.39 5.04 -9.76
N ASN A 34 17.37 3.77 -9.34
CA ASN A 34 18.53 2.88 -9.37
C ASN A 34 18.70 2.10 -10.69
N GLN A 35 17.73 2.17 -11.62
CA GLN A 35 17.79 1.52 -12.92
C GLN A 35 17.40 2.50 -14.05
N PRO A 36 18.36 3.03 -14.84
CA PRO A 36 18.04 3.89 -15.97
C PRO A 36 17.29 3.09 -17.05
N LYS A 37 15.96 3.25 -17.10
CA LYS A 37 15.08 2.57 -18.06
C LYS A 37 14.81 3.43 -19.29
N GLY A 38 14.60 2.76 -20.43
CA GLY A 38 14.31 3.42 -21.71
C GLY A 38 12.91 4.03 -21.76
N TYR A 39 12.69 5.02 -22.64
CA TYR A 39 11.42 5.76 -22.75
C TYR A 39 10.17 4.87 -22.93
N ALA A 40 10.32 3.67 -23.52
CA ALA A 40 9.23 2.70 -23.68
C ALA A 40 8.85 1.96 -22.38
N GLU A 41 9.81 1.72 -21.49
CA GLU A 41 9.59 1.09 -20.17
C GLU A 41 8.99 2.09 -19.16
N ALA A 42 9.27 3.38 -19.34
CA ALA A 42 8.65 4.45 -18.56
C ALA A 42 7.14 4.61 -18.85
N VAL A 43 6.67 4.17 -20.02
CA VAL A 43 5.23 4.20 -20.39
C VAL A 43 4.45 3.03 -19.75
N ASP A 44 5.12 1.95 -19.38
CA ASP A 44 4.56 0.80 -18.64
C ASP A 44 4.53 1.06 -17.11
N GLN A 45 4.55 2.33 -16.72
CA GLN A 45 4.43 2.80 -15.33
C GLN A 45 2.98 2.96 -14.86
N SER A 46 2.01 2.53 -15.65
CA SER A 46 0.63 2.42 -15.17
C SER A 46 0.56 1.43 -14.00
N ALA A 47 -0.39 1.65 -13.09
CA ALA A 47 -0.68 0.68 -12.04
C ALA A 47 -1.14 -0.63 -12.71
N THR A 48 -0.31 -1.66 -12.63
CA THR A 48 -0.64 -2.96 -13.18
C THR A 48 -1.77 -3.60 -12.35
N PRO A 49 -2.57 -4.52 -12.90
CA PRO A 49 -3.56 -5.27 -12.14
C PRO A 49 -2.97 -5.92 -10.87
N GLU A 50 -1.71 -6.32 -10.93
CA GLU A 50 -0.95 -6.90 -9.81
C GLU A 50 -0.70 -5.87 -8.70
N LEU A 51 -0.35 -4.62 -9.04
CA LEU A 51 -0.17 -3.54 -8.07
C LEU A 51 -1.48 -3.18 -7.37
N TYR A 52 -2.60 -3.15 -8.11
CA TYR A 52 -3.91 -2.93 -7.49
C TYR A 52 -4.28 -4.04 -6.51
N LYS A 53 -4.03 -5.29 -6.89
CA LYS A 53 -4.28 -6.43 -6.01
C LYS A 53 -3.39 -6.38 -4.77
N LEU A 54 -2.11 -6.08 -4.93
CA LEU A 54 -1.17 -5.93 -3.83
C LEU A 54 -1.60 -4.84 -2.86
N ALA A 55 -1.96 -3.65 -3.36
CA ALA A 55 -2.44 -2.55 -2.52
C ALA A 55 -3.70 -2.94 -1.74
N LEU A 56 -4.65 -3.63 -2.38
CA LEU A 56 -5.86 -4.14 -1.74
C LEU A 56 -5.55 -5.16 -0.64
N ASP A 57 -4.69 -6.13 -0.92
CA ASP A 57 -4.32 -7.20 0.01
C ASP A 57 -3.60 -6.62 1.24
N LEU A 58 -2.65 -5.71 1.03
CA LEU A 58 -1.93 -5.00 2.10
C LEU A 58 -2.88 -4.14 2.95
N THR A 59 -3.79 -3.39 2.32
CA THR A 59 -4.79 -2.57 3.02
C THR A 59 -5.65 -3.44 3.94
N ASN A 60 -6.20 -4.53 3.40
CA ASN A 60 -7.06 -5.42 4.16
C ASN A 60 -6.30 -6.08 5.32
N LYS A 61 -5.05 -6.48 5.08
CA LYS A 61 -4.20 -7.08 6.11
C LYS A 61 -3.90 -6.09 7.24
N TYR A 62 -3.49 -4.87 6.91
CA TYR A 62 -3.23 -3.84 7.92
C TYR A 62 -4.46 -3.52 8.76
N GLU A 63 -5.63 -3.33 8.12
CA GLU A 63 -6.88 -3.03 8.80
C GLU A 63 -7.31 -4.15 9.76
N GLN A 64 -7.10 -5.41 9.38
CA GLN A 64 -7.35 -6.57 10.25
C GLN A 64 -6.36 -6.63 11.43
N GLU A 65 -5.07 -6.41 11.18
CA GLU A 65 -4.03 -6.46 12.22
C GLU A 65 -4.11 -5.30 13.20
N THR A 66 -4.66 -4.16 12.79
CA THR A 66 -4.78 -2.96 13.61
C THR A 66 -6.14 -2.79 14.27
N GLN A 67 -7.05 -3.75 14.09
CA GLN A 67 -8.38 -3.70 14.67
C GLN A 67 -8.33 -3.50 16.19
N GLY A 68 -8.92 -2.40 16.66
CA GLY A 68 -8.99 -2.07 18.09
C GLY A 68 -7.67 -1.63 18.72
N LYS A 69 -6.60 -1.43 17.94
CA LYS A 69 -5.33 -0.87 18.43
C LYS A 69 -5.37 0.65 18.41
N VAL A 70 -4.70 1.26 19.39
CA VAL A 70 -4.48 2.72 19.39
C VAL A 70 -3.19 2.99 18.61
N ARG A 71 -3.24 3.96 17.69
CA ARG A 71 -2.08 4.36 16.91
C ARG A 71 -1.21 5.32 17.71
N GLU A 72 0.09 5.03 17.80
CA GLU A 72 1.06 5.83 18.57
C GLU A 72 1.82 6.84 17.70
N ARG A 73 1.88 6.62 16.38
CA ARG A 73 2.58 7.46 15.40
C ARG A 73 1.66 7.86 14.23
N SER A 74 2.23 8.53 13.22
CA SER A 74 1.45 8.94 12.05
C SER A 74 1.02 7.72 11.21
N LEU A 75 -0.14 7.80 10.54
CA LEU A 75 -0.62 6.70 9.70
C LEU A 75 0.39 6.34 8.62
N PHE A 76 1.01 7.34 8.00
CA PHE A 76 1.99 7.13 6.94
C PHE A 76 3.20 6.35 7.47
N ASP A 77 3.80 6.75 8.59
CA ASP A 77 4.98 6.05 9.15
C ASP A 77 4.66 4.60 9.54
N ASP A 78 3.46 4.35 10.10
CA ASP A 78 2.98 2.99 10.39
C ASP A 78 2.88 2.15 9.12
N ILE A 79 2.31 2.72 8.05
CA ILE A 79 2.08 2.02 6.79
C ILE A 79 3.38 1.80 6.04
N GLU A 80 4.30 2.76 6.06
CA GLU A 80 5.61 2.64 5.43
C GLU A 80 6.38 1.45 6.01
N GLU A 81 6.49 1.35 7.34
CA GLU A 81 7.15 0.21 8.00
C GLU A 81 6.41 -1.10 7.69
N PHE A 82 5.08 -1.11 7.79
CA PHE A 82 4.28 -2.30 7.49
C PHE A 82 4.48 -2.81 6.07
N VAL A 83 4.42 -1.93 5.07
CA VAL A 83 4.60 -2.32 3.66
C VAL A 83 6.02 -2.81 3.42
N HIS A 84 7.02 -2.13 3.99
CA HIS A 84 8.41 -2.56 3.88
C HIS A 84 8.64 -3.95 4.49
N ASP A 85 8.06 -4.24 5.65
CA ASP A 85 8.13 -5.55 6.29
C ASP A 85 7.42 -6.64 5.47
N GLU A 86 6.29 -6.31 4.83
CA GLU A 86 5.55 -7.26 4.00
C GLU A 86 6.25 -7.58 2.67
N LEU A 87 6.97 -6.62 2.09
CA LEU A 87 7.71 -6.83 0.84
C LEU A 87 9.04 -7.57 1.03
N ASN A 88 9.60 -7.56 2.24
CA ASN A 88 10.87 -8.21 2.56
C ASN A 88 10.73 -9.59 3.24
N LYS A 89 9.51 -10.11 3.37
CA LYS A 89 9.23 -11.47 3.86
C LYS A 89 9.32 -12.51 2.76
#